data_AF-A0A8I1MMU3-F1
#
_entry.id   AF-A0A8I1MMU3-F1
#
_cell.length_a   1.000
_cell.length_b   1.000
_cell.length_c   1.000
_cell.angle_alpha   90.00
_cell.angle_beta   90.00
_cell.angle_gamma   90.00
#
_symmetry.space_group_name_H-M   'P 1'
#
loop_
_entity.id
_entity.type
_entity.pdbx_description
1 polymer ?
#
loop_
_entity_poly.entity_id
_entity_poly.type
_entity_poly.pdbx_seq_one_letter_code
_entity_poly.pdbx_strand_id
1 'polypeptide(L)'
;MDGVSIESWGPSALIVRFADSPSPASLERCRGLLAALDTLGLPPGTEILPGYGEILVDLPESLPLAEGRRLVAETIAQAEAISADGAPLHRISLVYDGPDLAEFAERVGLTIPEIAEIHSAAIYDVFLIGFAPGFTYLGPLDPRLHLARKNTPRPRVEAGSVGIGGSHTGIYSIASPGGWWLLGRTTTTLFDPTRNDARAFRFSLGDRVKFDPMT
;
A
#
# COMPACT_ATOMS: atom_id res chain seq x y z
N MET A 1 -21.85 2.81 -12.89
CA MET A 1 -20.58 2.16 -12.56
C MET A 1 -19.58 2.43 -13.68
N ASP A 2 -19.21 3.70 -13.89
CA ASP A 2 -18.21 4.02 -14.90
C ASP A 2 -16.82 3.67 -14.35
N GLY A 3 -16.13 2.74 -15.04
CA GLY A 3 -14.75 2.37 -14.73
C GLY A 3 -14.55 1.31 -13.64
N VAL A 4 -15.60 0.62 -13.18
CA VAL A 4 -15.47 -0.55 -12.28
C VAL A 4 -15.72 -1.84 -13.06
N SER A 5 -14.78 -2.79 -13.02
CA SER A 5 -14.96 -4.14 -13.58
C SER A 5 -14.93 -5.20 -12.48
N ILE A 6 -15.75 -6.23 -12.65
CA ILE A 6 -15.73 -7.44 -11.82
C ILE A 6 -15.45 -8.61 -12.76
N GLU A 7 -14.33 -9.29 -12.57
CA GLU A 7 -13.87 -10.39 -13.42
C GLU A 7 -13.66 -11.64 -12.60
N SER A 8 -13.85 -12.81 -13.22
CA SER A 8 -13.57 -14.09 -12.57
C SER A 8 -12.06 -14.33 -12.55
N TRP A 9 -11.53 -14.75 -11.40
CA TRP A 9 -10.11 -15.05 -11.22
C TRP A 9 -9.94 -16.46 -10.67
N GLY A 10 -10.14 -17.46 -11.55
CA GLY A 10 -10.20 -18.86 -11.14
C GLY A 10 -11.61 -19.29 -10.73
N PRO A 11 -11.75 -20.44 -10.03
CA PRO A 11 -13.04 -21.08 -9.78
C PRO A 11 -13.85 -20.42 -8.65
N SER A 12 -13.17 -19.84 -7.65
CA SER A 12 -13.79 -19.32 -6.42
C SER A 12 -13.53 -17.82 -6.18
N ALA A 13 -12.76 -17.14 -7.02
CA ALA A 13 -12.37 -15.75 -6.75
C ALA A 13 -12.86 -14.78 -7.83
N LEU A 14 -13.06 -13.54 -7.40
CA LEU A 14 -13.40 -12.39 -8.23
C LEU A 14 -12.35 -11.31 -8.05
N ILE A 15 -11.96 -10.66 -9.14
CA ILE A 15 -11.12 -9.46 -9.09
C ILE A 15 -11.97 -8.24 -9.42
N VAL A 16 -11.95 -7.25 -8.55
CA VAL A 16 -12.64 -5.96 -8.70
C VAL A 16 -11.60 -4.90 -9.05
N ARG A 17 -11.72 -4.28 -10.22
CA ARG A 17 -10.84 -3.18 -10.65
C ARG A 17 -11.61 -1.88 -10.68
N PHE A 18 -11.01 -0.80 -10.17
CA PHE A 18 -11.64 0.54 -10.12
C PHE A 18 -11.08 1.55 -11.11
N ALA A 19 -10.04 1.16 -11.85
CA ALA A 19 -9.41 1.92 -12.91
C ALA A 19 -8.48 1.00 -13.74
N ASP A 20 -8.12 1.44 -14.95
CA ASP A 20 -7.09 0.78 -15.77
C ASP A 20 -5.69 0.91 -15.16
N SER A 21 -5.50 1.91 -14.30
CA SER A 21 -4.24 2.14 -13.59
C SER A 21 -4.49 2.73 -12.20
N PRO A 22 -3.60 2.43 -11.24
CA PRO A 22 -3.74 2.86 -9.86
C PRO A 22 -3.62 4.39 -9.74
N SER A 23 -4.53 5.00 -8.99
CA SER A 23 -4.60 6.44 -8.78
C SER A 23 -5.19 6.75 -7.41
N PRO A 24 -5.04 7.98 -6.90
CA PRO A 24 -5.72 8.40 -5.68
C PRO A 24 -7.24 8.17 -5.74
N ALA A 25 -7.87 8.38 -6.90
CA ALA A 25 -9.30 8.14 -7.09
C ALA A 25 -9.67 6.64 -7.01
N SER A 26 -8.83 5.75 -7.57
CA SER A 26 -9.08 4.31 -7.44
C SER A 26 -8.83 3.84 -6.00
N LEU A 27 -7.85 4.41 -5.29
CA LEU A 27 -7.60 4.12 -3.88
C LEU A 27 -8.79 4.49 -3.01
N GLU A 28 -9.38 5.67 -3.20
CA GLU A 28 -10.60 6.08 -2.48
C GLU A 28 -11.77 5.12 -2.74
N ARG A 29 -11.94 4.65 -3.99
CA ARG A 29 -12.95 3.63 -4.31
C ARG A 29 -12.66 2.28 -3.65
N CYS A 30 -11.41 1.84 -3.61
CA CYS A 30 -11.00 0.65 -2.86
C CYS A 30 -11.35 0.79 -1.37
N ARG A 31 -11.03 1.93 -0.75
CA ARG A 31 -11.34 2.20 0.66
C ARG A 31 -12.84 2.19 0.93
N GLY A 32 -13.62 2.84 0.07
CA GLY A 32 -15.08 2.83 0.15
C GLY A 32 -15.63 1.41 0.11
N LEU A 33 -15.13 0.58 -0.82
CA LEU A 33 -15.55 -0.83 -0.89
C LEU A 33 -15.16 -1.60 0.37
N LEU A 34 -13.92 -1.46 0.87
CA LEU A 34 -13.50 -2.15 2.10
C LEU A 34 -14.35 -1.78 3.31
N ALA A 35 -14.68 -0.48 3.47
CA ALA A 35 -15.57 -0.02 4.53
C ALA A 35 -16.99 -0.59 4.38
N ALA A 36 -17.51 -0.65 3.15
CA ALA A 36 -18.81 -1.24 2.88
C ALA A 36 -18.83 -2.76 3.12
N LEU A 37 -17.77 -3.47 2.74
CA LEU A 37 -17.66 -4.92 2.96
C LEU A 37 -17.64 -5.26 4.46
N ASP A 38 -16.98 -4.44 5.29
CA ASP A 38 -16.95 -4.61 6.75
C ASP A 38 -18.35 -4.45 7.37
N THR A 39 -19.17 -3.53 6.82
CA THR A 39 -20.54 -3.29 7.32
C THR A 39 -21.58 -4.29 6.82
N LEU A 40 -21.44 -4.78 5.59
CA LEU A 40 -22.46 -5.61 4.93
C LEU A 40 -22.40 -7.09 5.32
N GLY A 41 -21.26 -7.55 5.84
CA GLY A 41 -21.09 -8.93 6.27
C GLY A 41 -21.05 -9.88 5.08
N LEU A 42 -19.85 -10.23 4.64
CA LEU A 42 -19.67 -11.23 3.60
C LEU A 42 -19.94 -12.65 4.11
N PRO A 43 -20.28 -13.60 3.22
CA PRO A 43 -20.39 -15.01 3.58
C PRO A 43 -19.14 -15.50 4.33
N PRO A 44 -19.29 -16.26 5.44
CA PRO A 44 -18.15 -16.80 6.17
C PRO A 44 -17.20 -17.58 5.26
N GLY A 45 -15.90 -17.34 5.42
CA GLY A 45 -14.87 -17.90 4.54
C GLY A 45 -14.57 -17.06 3.31
N THR A 46 -15.17 -15.87 3.17
CA THR A 46 -14.75 -14.89 2.16
C THR A 46 -13.49 -14.17 2.64
N GLU A 47 -12.44 -14.16 1.82
CA GLU A 47 -11.22 -13.40 2.08
C GLU A 47 -11.13 -12.19 1.14
N ILE A 48 -10.78 -11.05 1.71
CA ILE A 48 -10.62 -9.79 0.99
C ILE A 48 -9.14 -9.42 0.96
N LEU A 49 -8.59 -9.32 -0.24
CA LEU A 49 -7.18 -9.11 -0.48
C LEU A 49 -7.01 -7.83 -1.32
N PRO A 50 -6.78 -6.67 -0.67
CA PRO A 50 -6.52 -5.42 -1.38
C PRO A 50 -5.21 -5.52 -2.18
N GLY A 51 -5.30 -5.19 -3.47
CA GLY A 51 -4.19 -5.00 -4.37
C GLY A 51 -3.87 -3.52 -4.57
N TYR A 52 -3.06 -3.22 -5.58
CA TYR A 52 -2.61 -1.86 -5.86
C TYR A 52 -3.56 -1.19 -6.86
N GLY A 53 -4.82 -0.97 -6.45
CA GLY A 53 -5.89 -0.41 -7.31
C GLY A 53 -7.01 -1.40 -7.69
N GLU A 54 -6.87 -2.65 -7.24
CA GLU A 54 -7.86 -3.71 -7.36
C GLU A 54 -8.09 -4.38 -6.00
N ILE A 55 -9.17 -5.15 -5.88
CA ILE A 55 -9.44 -6.01 -4.72
C ILE A 55 -9.72 -7.41 -5.24
N LEU A 56 -9.00 -8.41 -4.74
CA LEU A 56 -9.33 -9.81 -4.93
C LEU A 56 -10.28 -10.24 -3.81
N VAL A 57 -11.41 -10.83 -4.20
CA VAL A 57 -12.41 -11.40 -3.31
C VAL A 57 -12.38 -12.91 -3.52
N ASP A 58 -11.78 -13.64 -2.58
CA ASP A 58 -11.80 -15.10 -2.59
C ASP A 58 -13.05 -15.58 -1.85
N LEU A 59 -13.91 -16.33 -2.52
CA LEU A 59 -15.19 -16.76 -1.99
C LEU A 59 -15.08 -18.20 -1.47
N PRO A 60 -15.88 -18.58 -0.46
CA PRO A 60 -15.93 -19.97 -0.04
C PRO A 60 -16.42 -20.87 -1.19
N GLU A 61 -15.87 -22.07 -1.33
CA GLU A 61 -16.23 -23.02 -2.41
C GLU A 61 -17.73 -23.35 -2.45
N SER A 62 -18.43 -23.22 -1.33
CA SER A 62 -19.87 -23.42 -1.22
C SER A 62 -20.72 -22.32 -1.88
N LEU A 63 -20.12 -21.17 -2.21
CA LEU A 63 -20.81 -20.04 -2.82
C LEU A 63 -20.59 -20.03 -4.34
N PRO A 64 -21.65 -20.15 -5.16
CA PRO A 64 -21.53 -20.05 -6.60
C PRO A 64 -20.97 -18.69 -7.03
N LEU A 65 -20.04 -18.69 -8.00
CA LEU A 65 -19.35 -17.47 -8.46
C LEU A 65 -20.31 -16.38 -8.97
N ALA A 66 -21.43 -16.77 -9.59
CA ALA A 66 -22.47 -15.85 -10.03
C ALA A 66 -23.17 -15.14 -8.87
N GLU A 67 -23.37 -15.86 -7.75
CA GLU A 67 -23.96 -15.32 -6.53
C GLU A 67 -22.98 -14.34 -5.86
N GLY A 68 -21.72 -14.75 -5.69
CA GLY A 68 -20.67 -13.87 -5.16
C GLY A 68 -20.50 -12.61 -5.99
N ARG A 69 -20.56 -12.71 -7.32
CA ARG A 69 -20.50 -11.55 -8.23
C ARG A 69 -21.65 -10.58 -7.98
N ARG A 70 -22.87 -11.09 -7.76
CA ARG A 70 -24.03 -10.24 -7.46
C ARG A 70 -23.84 -9.52 -6.13
N LEU A 71 -23.42 -10.24 -5.09
CA LEU A 71 -23.14 -9.65 -3.77
C LEU A 71 -22.10 -8.54 -3.85
N VAL A 72 -20.96 -8.80 -4.50
CA VAL A 72 -19.89 -7.79 -4.68
C VAL A 72 -20.41 -6.55 -5.43
N ALA A 73 -21.20 -6.73 -6.49
CA ALA A 73 -21.79 -5.62 -7.24
C ALA A 73 -22.77 -4.79 -6.38
N GLU A 74 -23.60 -5.45 -5.57
CA GLU A 74 -24.50 -4.79 -4.62
C GLU A 74 -23.71 -4.02 -3.55
N THR A 75 -22.61 -4.58 -3.03
CA THR A 75 -21.74 -3.90 -2.06
C THR A 75 -21.08 -2.66 -2.68
N ILE A 76 -20.58 -2.74 -3.92
CA ILE A 76 -19.98 -1.59 -4.61
C ILE A 76 -21.00 -0.46 -4.76
N ALA A 77 -22.24 -0.77 -5.17
CA ALA A 77 -23.29 0.24 -5.31
C ALA A 77 -23.63 0.94 -3.98
N GLN A 78 -23.51 0.24 -2.85
CA GLN A 78 -23.70 0.81 -1.51
C GLN A 78 -22.48 1.59 -1.02
N ALA A 79 -21.27 1.16 -1.39
CA ALA A 79 -20.01 1.82 -1.07
C ALA A 79 -19.91 3.22 -1.69
N GLU A 80 -20.44 3.40 -2.91
CA GLU A 80 -20.51 4.72 -3.58
C GLU A 80 -21.33 5.77 -2.78
N ALA A 81 -22.15 5.33 -1.81
CA ALA A 81 -22.89 6.22 -0.92
C ALA A 81 -22.14 6.58 0.38
N ILE A 82 -21.01 5.93 0.67
CA ILE A 82 -20.23 6.14 1.89
C ILE A 82 -18.96 6.92 1.54
N SER A 83 -18.94 8.20 1.90
CA SER A 83 -17.70 8.99 1.87
C SER A 83 -16.84 8.59 3.07
N ALA A 84 -15.63 8.08 2.82
CA ALA A 84 -14.68 7.87 3.90
C ALA A 84 -14.17 9.24 4.40
N ASP A 85 -14.51 9.60 5.65
CA ASP A 85 -13.98 10.80 6.29
C ASP A 85 -12.44 10.75 6.39
N GLY A 86 -11.84 11.94 6.45
CA GLY A 86 -10.41 12.20 6.21
C GLY A 86 -9.45 11.19 6.83
N ALA A 87 -8.65 10.54 5.99
CA ALA A 87 -7.69 9.52 6.39
C ALA A 87 -6.70 10.04 7.46
N PRO A 88 -6.40 9.26 8.51
CA PRO A 88 -5.40 9.60 9.52
C PRO A 88 -4.06 9.98 8.89
N LEU A 89 -3.42 11.04 9.39
CA LEU A 89 -2.05 11.41 9.01
C LEU A 89 -1.06 10.92 10.06
N HIS A 90 -0.11 10.10 9.64
CA HIS A 90 0.99 9.57 10.44
C HIS A 90 2.28 10.31 10.11
N ARG A 91 2.94 10.83 11.14
CA ARG A 91 4.27 11.46 11.01
C ARG A 91 5.34 10.45 11.41
N ILE A 92 6.30 10.22 10.52
CA ILE A 92 7.33 9.18 10.67
C ILE A 92 8.69 9.84 10.64
N SER A 93 9.38 9.80 11.78
CA SER A 93 10.78 10.24 11.86
C SER A 93 11.66 9.38 10.97
N LEU A 94 12.49 10.02 10.15
CA LEU A 94 13.36 9.36 9.17
C LEU A 94 14.77 9.95 9.22
N VAL A 95 15.76 9.11 9.47
CA VAL A 95 17.18 9.47 9.29
C VAL A 95 17.60 9.05 7.88
N TYR A 96 18.10 9.98 7.09
CA TYR A 96 18.60 9.72 5.73
C TYR A 96 20.07 9.28 5.77
N ASP A 97 20.30 8.04 6.21
CA ASP A 97 21.62 7.40 6.32
C ASP A 97 21.66 6.04 5.60
N GLY A 98 20.76 5.84 4.63
CA GLY A 98 20.60 4.57 3.95
C GLY A 98 21.82 4.15 3.13
N PRO A 99 22.12 2.84 3.05
CA PRO A 99 23.33 2.36 2.38
C PRO A 99 23.34 2.59 0.86
N ASP A 100 22.19 2.88 0.26
CA ASP A 100 22.09 3.21 -1.17
C ASP A 100 22.02 4.71 -1.44
N LEU A 101 21.91 5.54 -0.41
CA LEU A 101 21.53 6.95 -0.58
C LEU A 101 22.50 7.72 -1.49
N ALA A 102 23.80 7.47 -1.36
CA ALA A 102 24.81 8.09 -2.22
C ALA A 102 24.72 7.60 -3.68
N GLU A 103 24.63 6.28 -3.91
CA GLU A 103 24.50 5.71 -5.26
C GLU A 103 23.18 6.15 -5.93
N PHE A 104 22.10 6.19 -5.15
CA PHE A 104 20.80 6.66 -5.60
C PHE A 104 20.88 8.13 -6.04
N ALA A 105 21.53 8.98 -5.23
CA ALA A 105 21.74 10.39 -5.52
C ALA A 105 22.48 10.63 -6.84
N GLU A 106 23.56 9.89 -7.08
CA GLU A 106 24.29 9.93 -8.35
C GLU A 106 23.41 9.54 -9.54
N ARG A 107 22.56 8.50 -9.39
CA ARG A 107 21.72 7.99 -10.48
C ARG A 107 20.58 8.91 -10.87
N VAL A 108 19.99 9.60 -9.89
CA VAL A 108 18.89 10.56 -10.16
C VAL A 108 19.40 11.97 -10.43
N GLY A 109 20.71 12.21 -10.27
CA GLY A 109 21.33 13.52 -10.53
C GLY A 109 20.96 14.59 -9.49
N LEU A 110 20.74 14.18 -8.24
CA LEU A 110 20.38 15.06 -7.12
C LEU A 110 21.39 14.91 -5.99
N THR A 111 21.50 15.92 -5.15
CA THR A 111 22.23 15.83 -3.89
C THR A 111 21.39 15.14 -2.81
N ILE A 112 22.06 14.60 -1.78
CA ILE A 112 21.38 13.98 -0.63
C ILE A 112 20.40 14.96 0.06
N PRO A 113 20.76 16.23 0.32
CA PRO A 113 19.82 17.21 0.86
C PRO A 113 18.59 17.43 -0.02
N GLU A 114 18.75 17.51 -1.34
CA GLU A 114 17.62 17.67 -2.28
C GLU A 114 16.70 16.43 -2.25
N ILE A 115 17.26 15.22 -2.17
CA ILE A 115 16.47 13.99 -2.05
C ILE A 115 15.66 14.01 -0.75
N ALA A 116 16.30 14.35 0.37
CA ALA A 116 15.62 14.43 1.66
C ALA A 116 14.51 15.48 1.65
N GLU A 117 14.76 16.65 1.05
CA GLU A 117 13.77 17.72 0.88
C GLU A 117 12.58 17.25 0.04
N ILE A 118 12.82 16.74 -1.17
CA ILE A 118 11.76 16.29 -2.09
C ILE A 118 10.96 15.14 -1.47
N HIS A 119 11.66 14.14 -0.91
CA HIS A 119 11.02 12.97 -0.35
C HIS A 119 10.19 13.28 0.91
N SER A 120 10.61 14.22 1.76
CA SER A 120 9.87 14.60 2.97
C SER A 120 8.82 15.69 2.77
N ALA A 121 8.90 16.47 1.69
CA ALA A 121 7.93 17.51 1.39
C ALA A 121 6.52 16.93 1.15
N ALA A 122 6.43 15.79 0.48
CA ALA A 122 5.18 15.13 0.13
C ALA A 122 4.41 14.57 1.35
N ILE A 123 3.10 14.38 1.14
CA ILE A 123 2.24 13.52 1.97
C ILE A 123 1.88 12.35 1.06
N TYR A 124 2.16 11.14 1.53
CA TYR A 124 1.92 9.91 0.78
C TYR A 124 0.67 9.21 1.27
N ASP A 125 -0.09 8.62 0.36
CA ASP A 125 -1.16 7.68 0.70
C ASP A 125 -0.59 6.27 0.80
N VAL A 126 -1.13 5.48 1.74
CA VAL A 126 -0.87 4.05 1.86
C VAL A 126 -1.68 3.33 0.80
N PHE A 127 -1.04 3.01 -0.32
CA PHE A 127 -1.69 2.37 -1.46
C PHE A 127 -1.81 0.84 -1.31
N LEU A 128 -0.91 0.22 -0.55
CA LEU A 128 -0.92 -1.21 -0.32
C LEU A 128 -0.14 -1.54 0.95
N ILE A 129 -0.65 -2.50 1.71
CA ILE A 129 0.09 -3.17 2.79
C ILE A 129 0.19 -4.64 2.39
N GLY A 130 1.41 -5.12 2.12
CA GLY A 130 1.61 -6.44 1.52
C GLY A 130 3.08 -6.72 1.22
N PHE A 131 3.41 -7.82 0.52
CA PHE A 131 4.75 -8.42 0.42
C PHE A 131 5.27 -9.06 1.72
N ALA A 132 5.15 -8.33 2.83
CA ALA A 132 5.37 -8.84 4.19
C ALA A 132 4.37 -8.17 5.15
N PRO A 133 4.07 -8.76 6.32
CA PRO A 133 3.16 -8.16 7.29
C PRO A 133 3.59 -6.73 7.64
N GLY A 134 2.76 -5.74 7.30
CA GLY A 134 3.02 -4.31 7.54
C GLY A 134 3.96 -3.62 6.55
N PHE A 135 4.53 -4.29 5.56
CA PHE A 135 5.32 -3.59 4.54
C PHE A 135 4.40 -2.67 3.76
N THR A 136 4.75 -1.39 3.67
CA THR A 136 3.84 -0.34 3.25
C THR A 136 4.33 0.30 1.96
N TYR A 137 3.50 0.26 0.92
CA TYR A 137 3.71 0.96 -0.35
C TYR A 137 3.05 2.33 -0.29
N LEU A 138 3.86 3.36 -0.51
CA LEU A 138 3.49 4.76 -0.39
C LEU A 138 3.60 5.45 -1.76
N GLY A 139 2.63 6.31 -2.06
CA GLY A 139 2.61 7.09 -3.28
C GLY A 139 1.64 8.28 -3.20
N PRO A 140 1.57 9.10 -4.25
CA PRO A 140 2.49 9.13 -5.39
C PRO A 140 3.88 9.65 -5.00
N LEU A 141 4.93 9.18 -5.67
CA LEU A 141 6.29 9.66 -5.51
C LEU A 141 6.61 10.75 -6.56
N ASP A 142 7.36 11.78 -6.17
CA ASP A 142 7.86 12.80 -7.10
C ASP A 142 8.65 12.14 -8.25
N PRO A 143 8.32 12.42 -9.54
CA PRO A 143 8.99 11.82 -10.69
C PRO A 143 10.51 11.97 -10.72
N ARG A 144 11.06 13.01 -10.08
CA ARG A 144 12.51 13.21 -9.96
C ARG A 144 13.19 12.13 -9.13
N LEU A 145 12.44 11.41 -8.30
CA LEU A 145 12.94 10.31 -7.48
C LEU A 145 12.63 8.94 -8.09
N HIS A 146 12.03 8.86 -9.29
CA HIS A 146 11.70 7.57 -9.89
C HIS A 146 12.98 6.87 -10.36
N LEU A 147 13.20 5.66 -9.86
CA LEU A 147 14.33 4.83 -10.25
C LEU A 147 13.95 3.35 -10.19
N ALA A 148 14.20 2.61 -11.28
CA ALA A 148 13.93 1.18 -11.36
C ALA A 148 14.60 0.41 -10.21
N ARG A 149 13.95 -0.65 -9.72
CA ARG A 149 14.48 -1.51 -8.66
C ARG A 149 15.86 -2.06 -9.01
N LYS A 150 16.69 -2.37 -8.00
CA LYS A 150 17.99 -3.03 -8.20
C LYS A 150 17.77 -4.39 -8.87
N ASN A 151 18.58 -4.71 -9.88
CA ASN A 151 18.52 -5.99 -10.59
C ASN A 151 18.83 -7.19 -9.66
N THR A 152 19.73 -6.98 -8.70
CA THR A 152 20.09 -7.99 -7.70
C THR A 152 19.55 -7.53 -6.34
N PRO A 153 18.47 -8.14 -5.82
CA PRO A 153 17.96 -7.80 -4.50
C PRO A 153 18.95 -8.16 -3.40
N ARG A 154 18.97 -7.38 -2.31
CA ARG A 154 19.68 -7.75 -1.10
C ARG A 154 19.01 -8.97 -0.48
N PRO A 155 19.78 -9.95 0.04
CA PRO A 155 19.22 -11.09 0.76
C PRO A 155 18.53 -10.66 2.06
N ARG A 156 18.93 -9.51 2.61
CA ARG A 156 18.38 -8.97 3.85
C ARG A 156 18.40 -7.44 3.83
N VAL A 157 17.25 -6.86 4.12
CA VAL A 157 17.00 -5.45 4.43
C VAL A 157 16.39 -5.42 5.82
N GLU A 158 16.88 -4.55 6.70
CA GLU A 158 16.42 -4.51 8.08
C GLU A 158 15.04 -3.84 8.21
N ALA A 159 14.31 -4.22 9.26
CA ALA A 159 13.07 -3.54 9.64
C ALA A 159 13.32 -2.05 9.90
N GLY A 160 12.36 -1.21 9.55
CA GLY A 160 12.46 0.25 9.61
C GLY A 160 13.20 0.87 8.43
N SER A 161 13.78 0.09 7.50
CA SER A 161 14.40 0.64 6.30
C SER A 161 13.35 1.35 5.43
N VAL A 162 13.67 2.54 4.95
CA VAL A 162 12.85 3.30 3.99
C VAL A 162 13.58 3.30 2.66
N GLY A 163 12.86 3.01 1.58
CA GLY A 163 13.47 2.98 0.26
C GLY A 163 12.54 3.29 -0.88
N ILE A 164 13.11 3.37 -2.08
CA ILE A 164 12.41 3.64 -3.33
C ILE A 164 12.55 2.47 -4.30
N GLY A 165 11.46 2.14 -4.97
CA GLY A 165 11.40 1.12 -6.02
C GLY A 165 10.44 1.50 -7.14
N GLY A 166 11.00 1.91 -8.29
CA GLY A 166 10.21 2.45 -9.40
C GLY A 166 9.62 3.81 -9.02
N SER A 167 8.29 3.91 -9.10
CA SER A 167 7.51 5.11 -8.77
C SER A 167 6.98 5.14 -7.33
N HIS A 168 7.54 4.34 -6.43
CA HIS A 168 7.04 4.17 -5.06
C HIS A 168 8.13 4.39 -4.03
N THR A 169 7.72 4.93 -2.88
CA THR A 169 8.48 4.85 -1.63
C THR A 169 7.74 3.91 -0.67
N GLY A 170 8.36 3.59 0.46
CA GLY A 170 7.83 2.53 1.32
C GLY A 170 8.79 2.13 2.42
N ILE A 171 8.24 1.38 3.37
CA ILE A 171 8.91 1.09 4.63
C ILE A 171 8.87 -0.42 4.86
N TYR A 172 10.05 -1.00 5.09
CA TYR A 172 10.21 -2.40 5.46
C TYR A 172 9.77 -2.58 6.92
N SER A 173 8.70 -3.34 7.15
CA SER A 173 8.17 -3.59 8.50
C SER A 173 8.94 -4.66 9.26
N ILE A 174 9.50 -5.63 8.54
CA ILE A 174 10.28 -6.74 9.07
C ILE A 174 11.54 -6.94 8.22
N ALA A 175 12.53 -7.64 8.78
CA ALA A 175 13.70 -8.00 8.02
C ALA A 175 13.35 -8.99 6.89
N SER A 176 13.65 -8.65 5.65
CA SER A 176 13.27 -9.43 4.47
C SER A 176 14.22 -9.16 3.29
N PRO A 177 14.26 -10.03 2.26
CA PRO A 177 14.97 -9.72 1.02
C PRO A 177 14.34 -8.52 0.31
N GLY A 178 15.13 -7.67 -0.34
CA GLY A 178 14.62 -6.42 -0.92
C GLY A 178 15.49 -5.84 -2.02
N GLY A 179 14.85 -5.43 -3.11
CA GLY A 179 15.51 -4.82 -4.29
C GLY A 179 15.29 -3.30 -4.40
N TRP A 180 14.91 -2.64 -3.32
CA TRP A 180 14.68 -1.18 -3.32
C TRP A 180 15.95 -0.43 -2.95
N TRP A 181 16.04 0.81 -3.40
CA TRP A 181 17.09 1.76 -3.06
C TRP A 181 16.83 2.31 -1.66
N LEU A 182 17.63 1.88 -0.68
CA LEU A 182 17.47 2.24 0.72
C LEU A 182 17.99 3.65 0.98
N LEU A 183 17.07 4.58 1.25
CA LEU A 183 17.38 5.99 1.50
C LEU A 183 17.73 6.27 2.96
N GLY A 184 17.18 5.49 3.88
CA GLY A 184 17.29 5.77 5.30
C GLY A 184 16.56 4.78 6.16
N ARG A 185 16.35 5.13 7.43
CA ARG A 185 15.64 4.30 8.40
C ARG A 185 14.79 5.09 9.37
N THR A 186 13.72 4.45 9.82
CA THR A 186 12.88 4.89 10.94
C THR A 186 12.96 3.89 12.08
N THR A 187 12.72 4.35 13.31
CA THR A 187 12.52 3.48 14.49
C THR A 187 11.05 3.13 14.71
N THR A 188 10.15 3.59 13.84
CA THR A 188 8.72 3.30 13.95
C THR A 188 8.46 1.82 13.74
N THR A 189 7.77 1.18 14.68
CA THR A 189 7.26 -0.18 14.52
C THR A 189 6.03 -0.17 13.61
N LEU A 190 6.11 -0.85 12.47
CA LEU A 190 5.01 -0.95 11.51
C LEU A 190 4.11 -2.16 11.73
N PHE A 191 4.67 -3.21 12.31
CA PHE A 191 3.98 -4.45 12.61
C PHE A 191 4.44 -5.00 13.95
N ASP A 192 3.48 -5.33 14.82
CA ASP A 192 3.69 -5.95 16.12
C ASP A 192 3.02 -7.35 16.14
N PRO A 193 3.79 -8.44 15.98
CA PRO A 193 3.25 -9.79 15.96
C PRO A 193 2.75 -10.28 17.33
N THR A 194 3.00 -9.53 18.41
CA THR A 194 2.52 -9.89 19.75
C THR A 194 1.06 -9.49 19.98
N ARG A 195 0.50 -8.67 19.09
CA ARG A 195 -0.90 -8.24 19.10
C ARG A 195 -1.77 -9.13 18.23
N ASN A 196 -2.99 -9.38 18.69
CA ASN A 196 -4.02 -10.15 17.99
C ASN A 196 -5.22 -9.29 17.58
N ASP A 197 -5.05 -7.96 17.52
CA ASP A 197 -6.07 -7.00 17.11
C ASP A 197 -5.57 -6.14 15.93
N ALA A 198 -6.43 -5.27 15.40
CA ALA A 198 -6.10 -4.39 14.28
C ALA A 198 -4.90 -3.46 14.56
N ARG A 199 -4.55 -3.24 15.85
CA ARG A 199 -3.43 -2.40 16.26
C ARG A 199 -2.08 -3.12 16.16
N ALA A 200 -2.07 -4.38 15.69
CA ALA A 200 -0.87 -5.06 15.24
C ALA A 200 -0.25 -4.36 14.01
N PHE A 201 -1.07 -3.72 13.17
CA PHE A 201 -0.60 -2.96 12.01
C PHE A 201 -0.63 -1.46 12.31
N ARG A 202 0.44 -0.76 11.94
CA ARG A 202 0.55 0.68 12.18
C ARG A 202 -0.36 1.51 11.28
N PHE A 203 -0.54 1.06 10.04
CA PHE A 203 -1.29 1.76 9.02
C PHE A 203 -2.45 0.91 8.52
N SER A 204 -3.48 1.58 8.03
CA SER A 204 -4.55 1.00 7.22
C SER A 204 -4.46 1.50 5.77
N LEU A 205 -5.13 0.81 4.85
CA LEU A 205 -5.20 1.24 3.46
C LEU A 205 -5.80 2.66 3.37
N GLY A 206 -5.10 3.53 2.65
CA GLY A 206 -5.46 4.93 2.48
C GLY A 206 -5.10 5.87 3.63
N ASP A 207 -4.49 5.37 4.71
CA ASP A 207 -3.84 6.25 5.68
C ASP A 207 -2.81 7.14 4.97
N ARG A 208 -2.54 8.31 5.54
CA ARG A 208 -1.55 9.25 5.02
C ARG A 208 -0.28 9.20 5.84
N VAL A 209 0.87 9.29 5.19
CA VAL A 209 2.20 9.27 5.80
C VAL A 209 2.98 10.51 5.39
N LYS A 210 3.59 11.18 6.37
CA LYS A 210 4.58 12.24 6.15
C LYS A 210 5.88 11.87 6.85
N PHE A 211 6.98 11.92 6.10
CA PHE A 211 8.31 11.74 6.68
C PHE A 211 8.81 13.05 7.29
N ASP A 212 9.30 12.97 8.51
CA ASP A 212 9.96 14.06 9.21
C ASP A 212 11.47 13.77 9.27
N PRO A 213 12.31 14.48 8.49
CA PRO A 213 13.75 14.29 8.50
C PRO A 213 14.32 14.57 9.88
N MET A 214 15.15 13.64 10.36
CA MET A 214 15.93 13.79 11.57
C MET A 214 17.40 14.03 11.20
N THR A 215 18.09 14.79 12.07
CA THR A 215 19.54 15.03 11.96
C THR A 215 20.34 13.94 12.67
#